data_AF-A0A5B7GFB5-F1
#
_entry.id   AF-A0A5B7GFB5-F1
#
_cell.length_a   1.000
_cell.length_b   1.000
_cell.length_c   1.000
_cell.angle_alpha   90.00
_cell.angle_beta   90.00
_cell.angle_gamma   90.00
#
_symmetry.space_group_name_H-M   'P 1'
#
loop_
_entity.id
_entity.type
_entity.pdbx_description
1 polymer ?
#
loop_
_entity_poly.entity_id
_entity_poly.type
_entity_poly.pdbx_seq_one_letter_code
_entity_poly.pdbx_strand_id
1 'polypeptide(L)'
;MQAHFLRLLFGEKTWRKPPPKAQYSYEVFEQWYLGHSLFTTLETEVVGGCFSVSTAGPTNLLPQPSLVPKTFPNLLSAAQVLFLNSSLPTTLQTEWRFLFSTTTHGWSFSIFMKQIVGKGPTLLIVEDQSGNKFGGFASVSWGVKPQFQGTPECFLFALEPQIGVFHSTGYNTNFMYLNYLEKNTMPNGLVRSMTLALF
;
A
#
# COMPACT_ATOMS: atom_id res chain seq x y z
N MET A 1 19.35 -8.78 15.06
CA MET A 1 18.85 -9.47 13.85
C MET A 1 17.74 -8.70 13.10
N GLN A 2 17.34 -7.49 13.53
CA GLN A 2 16.32 -6.67 12.85
C GLN A 2 16.89 -5.50 12.02
N ALA A 3 18.16 -5.14 12.21
CA ALA A 3 18.83 -4.10 11.41
C ALA A 3 19.30 -4.59 10.03
N HIS A 4 19.27 -5.90 9.75
CA HIS A 4 19.83 -6.47 8.52
C HIS A 4 18.83 -6.46 7.35
N PHE A 5 17.53 -6.41 7.63
CA PHE A 5 16.46 -6.41 6.61
C PHE A 5 16.30 -5.04 5.94
N LEU A 6 16.42 -3.95 6.70
CA LEU A 6 16.43 -2.59 6.15
C LEU A 6 17.76 -2.22 5.46
N ARG A 7 18.87 -2.82 5.89
CA ARG A 7 20.19 -2.64 5.25
C ARG A 7 20.29 -3.32 3.87
N LEU A 8 19.43 -4.31 3.60
CA LEU A 8 19.28 -4.93 2.28
C LEU A 8 18.41 -4.10 1.32
N LEU A 9 17.48 -3.29 1.85
CA LEU A 9 16.65 -2.39 1.03
C LEU A 9 17.31 -1.03 0.77
N PHE A 10 18.14 -0.54 1.70
CA PHE A 10 18.70 0.82 1.65
C PHE A 10 20.20 0.87 2.00
N GLY A 11 21.00 -0.03 1.44
CA GLY A 11 22.44 -0.08 1.66
C GLY A 11 23.15 1.26 1.44
N GLU A 12 23.95 1.66 2.42
CA GLU A 12 24.82 2.85 2.34
C GLU A 12 25.80 2.70 1.16
N LYS A 13 25.69 3.61 0.19
CA LYS A 13 26.58 3.81 -0.96
C LYS A 13 26.56 2.72 -2.03
N THR A 14 25.66 2.85 -3.01
CA THR A 14 26.00 2.97 -4.44
C THR A 14 24.77 3.39 -5.26
N TRP A 15 24.56 4.69 -5.47
CA TRP A 15 23.85 5.16 -6.66
C TRP A 15 24.83 5.09 -7.84
N ARG A 16 24.88 3.95 -8.53
CA ARG A 16 25.58 3.80 -9.81
C ARG A 16 24.55 3.63 -10.92
N LYS A 17 24.39 4.71 -11.69
CA LYS A 17 23.55 4.90 -12.87
C LYS A 17 22.04 4.97 -12.58
N PRO A 18 21.30 5.88 -13.26
CA PRO A 18 19.85 5.76 -13.31
C PRO A 18 19.50 4.34 -13.80
N PRO A 19 18.35 3.77 -13.38
CA PRO A 19 17.88 2.53 -13.98
C PRO A 19 17.98 2.68 -15.51
N PRO A 20 18.43 1.65 -16.24
CA PRO A 20 18.44 1.71 -17.70
C PRO A 20 17.08 2.25 -18.12
N LYS A 21 17.03 3.28 -18.98
CA LYS A 21 15.77 3.70 -19.58
C LYS A 21 15.19 2.43 -20.17
N ALA A 22 14.17 1.87 -19.54
CA ALA A 22 13.58 0.63 -20.00
C ALA A 22 13.03 0.95 -21.38
N GLN A 23 13.73 0.52 -22.43
CA GLN A 23 13.24 0.59 -23.78
C GLN A 23 12.26 -0.57 -23.91
N TYR A 24 11.01 -0.28 -23.61
CA TYR A 24 9.92 -1.16 -23.98
C TYR A 24 9.71 -1.04 -25.48
N SER A 25 9.62 -2.16 -26.19
CA SER A 25 9.08 -2.14 -27.55
C SER A 25 7.60 -1.76 -27.49
N TYR A 26 7.06 -1.27 -28.60
CA TYR A 26 5.63 -0.94 -28.68
C TYR A 26 4.77 -2.14 -28.30
N GLU A 27 5.12 -3.34 -28.78
CA GLU A 27 4.38 -4.57 -28.53
C GLU A 27 4.41 -4.94 -27.04
N VAL A 28 5.55 -4.77 -26.36
CA VAL A 28 5.66 -5.05 -24.92
C VAL A 28 4.81 -4.07 -24.11
N PHE A 29 4.84 -2.79 -24.50
CA PHE A 29 4.00 -1.76 -23.87
C PHE A 29 2.51 -2.03 -24.11
N GLU A 30 2.13 -2.35 -25.34
CA GLU A 30 0.74 -2.61 -25.74
C GLU A 30 0.18 -3.84 -25.01
N GLN A 31 0.94 -4.93 -24.95
CA GLN A 31 0.55 -6.12 -24.19
C GLN A 31 0.38 -5.83 -22.69
N TRP A 32 1.28 -5.03 -22.12
CA TRP A 32 1.17 -4.61 -20.73
C TRP A 32 -0.04 -3.69 -20.50
N TYR A 33 -0.27 -2.71 -21.38
CA TYR A 33 -1.37 -1.75 -21.30
C TYR A 33 -2.73 -2.45 -21.40
N LEU A 34 -2.90 -3.32 -22.40
CA LEU A 34 -4.13 -4.09 -22.62
C LEU A 34 -4.39 -5.10 -21.51
N GLY A 35 -3.34 -5.62 -20.87
CA GLY A 35 -3.46 -6.59 -19.77
C GLY A 35 -3.79 -5.95 -18.41
N HIS A 36 -3.66 -4.63 -18.28
CA HIS A 36 -3.76 -3.98 -16.98
C HIS A 36 -5.14 -3.31 -16.78
N SER A 37 -5.97 -3.96 -15.98
CA SER A 37 -7.37 -3.56 -15.69
C SER A 37 -7.55 -2.10 -15.25
N LEU A 38 -6.53 -1.49 -14.63
CA LEU A 38 -6.56 -0.09 -14.26
C LEU A 38 -6.70 0.83 -15.48
N PHE A 39 -5.91 0.61 -16.54
CA PHE A 39 -5.98 1.45 -17.73
C PHE A 39 -7.27 1.24 -18.49
N THR A 40 -7.75 0.00 -18.58
CA THR A 40 -9.06 -0.30 -19.17
C THR A 40 -10.18 0.42 -18.44
N THR A 41 -10.16 0.41 -17.09
CA THR A 41 -11.18 1.13 -16.29
C THR A 41 -11.06 2.64 -16.47
N LEU A 42 -9.84 3.20 -16.44
CA LEU A 42 -9.60 4.62 -16.68
C LEU A 42 -10.06 5.05 -18.08
N GLU A 43 -9.72 4.30 -19.11
CA GLU A 43 -10.11 4.58 -20.49
C GLU A 43 -11.63 4.55 -20.64
N THR A 44 -12.28 3.54 -20.06
CA THR A 44 -13.74 3.42 -20.06
C THR A 44 -14.40 4.64 -19.41
N GLU A 45 -13.93 5.06 -18.23
CA GLU A 45 -14.49 6.20 -17.51
C GLU A 45 -14.21 7.54 -18.20
N VAL A 46 -13.01 7.73 -18.76
CA VAL A 46 -12.67 8.93 -19.53
C VAL A 46 -13.51 9.01 -20.81
N VAL A 47 -13.66 7.90 -21.54
CA VAL A 47 -14.46 7.87 -22.77
C VAL A 47 -15.94 8.08 -22.46
N GLY A 48 -16.47 7.40 -21.43
CA GLY A 48 -17.86 7.58 -20.98
C GLY A 48 -18.14 9.02 -20.56
N GLY A 49 -17.26 9.63 -19.77
CA GLY A 49 -17.39 11.00 -19.30
C GLY A 49 -17.22 12.07 -20.38
N CYS A 50 -16.22 11.93 -21.26
CA CYS A 50 -15.95 12.92 -22.30
C CYS A 50 -16.91 12.84 -23.50
N PHE A 51 -17.41 11.63 -23.83
CA PHE A 51 -18.21 11.40 -25.03
C PHE A 51 -19.66 10.99 -24.75
N SER A 52 -20.09 11.04 -23.48
CA SER A 52 -21.46 10.67 -23.05
C SER A 52 -21.89 9.26 -23.49
N VAL A 53 -20.91 8.34 -23.58
CA VAL A 53 -21.17 6.94 -23.90
C VAL A 53 -21.61 6.24 -22.63
N SER A 54 -22.73 5.50 -22.67
CA SER A 54 -23.17 4.70 -21.54
C SER A 54 -22.25 3.50 -21.37
N THR A 55 -21.24 3.66 -20.51
CA THR A 55 -20.33 2.59 -20.14
C THR A 55 -20.95 1.84 -18.95
N ALA A 56 -21.24 0.55 -19.11
CA ALA A 56 -21.76 -0.31 -18.04
C ALA A 56 -20.72 -0.65 -16.95
N GLY A 57 -19.69 0.20 -16.80
CA GLY A 57 -18.52 -0.04 -15.96
C GLY A 57 -18.77 0.29 -14.48
N PRO A 58 -17.92 -0.23 -13.58
CA PRO A 58 -18.01 0.04 -12.16
C PRO A 58 -17.71 1.53 -11.87
N THR A 59 -18.69 2.23 -11.30
CA THR A 59 -18.72 3.69 -11.11
C THR A 59 -17.82 4.24 -10.00
N ASN A 60 -16.85 3.47 -9.48
CA ASN A 60 -16.03 3.88 -8.33
C ASN A 60 -14.56 3.50 -8.52
N LEU A 61 -13.85 4.31 -9.33
CA LEU A 61 -12.38 4.24 -9.47
C LEU A 61 -11.65 4.45 -8.14
N LEU A 62 -12.20 5.34 -7.32
CA LEU A 62 -11.68 5.63 -5.99
C LEU A 62 -12.54 4.95 -4.94
N PRO A 63 -11.91 4.37 -3.91
CA PRO A 63 -12.63 3.80 -2.79
C PRO A 63 -13.36 4.89 -2.01
N GLN A 64 -14.57 4.58 -1.54
CA GLN A 64 -15.32 5.52 -0.70
C GLN A 64 -14.71 5.54 0.72
N PRO A 65 -14.53 6.72 1.34
CA PRO A 65 -14.11 6.81 2.73
C PRO A 65 -15.23 6.35 3.67
N SER A 66 -14.98 5.27 4.43
CA SER A 66 -15.95 4.66 5.35
C SER A 66 -16.33 5.53 6.55
N LEU A 67 -15.40 6.36 7.04
CA LEU A 67 -15.51 7.00 8.36
C LEU A 67 -15.25 8.50 8.36
N VAL A 68 -15.72 9.14 9.43
CA VAL A 68 -15.39 10.51 9.83
C VAL A 68 -14.01 10.50 10.52
N PRO A 69 -13.07 11.39 10.16
CA PRO A 69 -13.20 12.44 9.15
C PRO A 69 -13.23 11.85 7.73
N LYS A 70 -14.15 12.35 6.90
CA LYS A 70 -14.31 11.96 5.48
C LYS A 70 -13.09 12.32 4.61
N THR A 71 -12.06 12.88 5.22
CA THR A 71 -10.80 13.27 4.60
C THR A 71 -9.73 12.26 4.95
N PHE A 72 -9.25 11.54 3.93
CA PHE A 72 -8.01 10.80 4.05
C PHE A 72 -6.88 11.75 4.47
N PRO A 73 -5.89 11.30 5.26
CA PRO A 73 -4.68 12.07 5.47
C PRO A 73 -4.10 12.46 4.11
N ASN A 74 -3.63 13.71 3.96
CA ASN A 74 -3.03 14.25 2.72
C ASN A 74 -1.73 13.55 2.27
N LEU A 75 -1.47 12.34 2.76
CA LEU A 75 -0.29 11.55 2.47
C LEU A 75 -0.32 10.98 1.05
N LEU A 76 -1.51 10.61 0.53
CA LEU A 76 -1.65 10.01 -0.79
C LEU A 76 -2.29 10.98 -1.78
N SER A 77 -1.78 11.01 -3.00
CA SER A 77 -2.47 11.64 -4.14
C SER A 77 -3.59 10.73 -4.66
N ALA A 78 -4.55 11.28 -5.41
CA ALA A 78 -5.61 10.49 -6.04
C ALA A 78 -5.05 9.36 -6.94
N ALA A 79 -3.96 9.62 -7.66
CA ALA A 79 -3.29 8.61 -8.48
C ALA A 79 -2.68 7.47 -7.65
N GLN A 80 -2.09 7.79 -6.49
CA GLN A 80 -1.56 6.78 -5.57
C GLN A 80 -2.68 5.95 -4.93
N VAL A 81 -3.80 6.58 -4.55
CA VAL A 81 -4.99 5.86 -4.05
C VAL A 81 -5.51 4.91 -5.13
N LEU A 82 -5.68 5.39 -6.36
CA LEU A 82 -6.16 4.60 -7.49
C LEU A 82 -5.25 3.39 -7.78
N PHE A 83 -3.93 3.63 -7.84
CA PHE A 83 -2.93 2.59 -8.04
C PHE A 83 -3.01 1.50 -6.96
N LEU A 84 -3.00 1.92 -5.70
CA LEU A 84 -3.10 1.01 -4.57
C LEU A 84 -4.43 0.26 -4.59
N ASN A 85 -5.55 0.94 -4.87
CA ASN A 85 -6.87 0.33 -4.91
C ASN A 85 -6.93 -0.76 -5.98
N SER A 86 -6.40 -0.50 -7.18
CA SER A 86 -6.34 -1.47 -8.27
C SER A 86 -5.46 -2.70 -7.98
N SER A 87 -4.56 -2.60 -7.00
CA SER A 87 -3.62 -3.67 -6.61
C SER A 87 -4.22 -4.63 -5.57
N LEU A 88 -5.39 -4.32 -5.02
CA LEU A 88 -6.04 -5.12 -3.98
C LEU A 88 -6.95 -6.21 -4.58
N PRO A 89 -7.30 -7.25 -3.79
CA PRO A 89 -8.41 -8.13 -4.13
C PRO A 89 -9.69 -7.35 -4.42
N THR A 90 -10.45 -7.74 -5.46
CA THR A 90 -11.65 -7.02 -5.92
C THR A 90 -12.68 -6.77 -4.82
N THR A 91 -12.80 -7.69 -3.86
CA THR A 91 -13.71 -7.57 -2.70
C THR A 91 -13.34 -6.44 -1.74
N LEU A 92 -12.12 -5.90 -1.83
CA LEU A 92 -11.60 -4.84 -0.98
C LEU A 92 -11.46 -3.50 -1.72
N GLN A 93 -11.87 -3.41 -3.00
CA GLN A 93 -11.66 -2.19 -3.80
C GLN A 93 -12.74 -1.11 -3.61
N THR A 94 -13.80 -1.41 -2.86
CA THR A 94 -15.01 -0.58 -2.79
C THR A 94 -14.91 0.54 -1.77
N GLU A 95 -14.33 0.26 -0.61
CA GLU A 95 -14.39 1.14 0.56
C GLU A 95 -13.08 1.07 1.33
N TRP A 96 -12.56 2.25 1.70
CA TRP A 96 -11.38 2.35 2.57
C TRP A 96 -11.78 3.03 3.87
N ARG A 97 -11.36 2.43 4.98
CA ARG A 97 -11.60 2.92 6.33
C ARG A 97 -10.30 3.43 6.95
N PHE A 98 -10.25 4.70 7.34
CA PHE A 98 -9.11 5.21 8.09
C PHE A 98 -9.04 4.59 9.50
N LEU A 99 -7.87 4.06 9.87
CA LEU A 99 -7.64 3.49 11.19
C LEU A 99 -6.75 4.33 12.09
N PHE A 100 -5.61 4.75 11.55
CA PHE A 100 -4.52 5.28 12.35
C PHE A 100 -3.65 6.20 11.50
N SER A 101 -3.21 7.29 12.12
CA SER A 101 -2.11 8.11 11.63
C SER A 101 -1.30 8.60 12.81
N THR A 102 0.02 8.65 12.67
CA THR A 102 0.90 9.26 13.68
C THR A 102 0.60 10.74 13.91
N THR A 103 0.05 11.44 12.91
CA THR A 103 -0.34 12.85 13.03
C THR A 103 -1.56 13.04 13.95
N THR A 104 -2.51 12.10 13.93
CA THR A 104 -3.77 12.21 14.70
C THR A 104 -3.72 11.45 16.03
N HIS A 105 -3.02 10.31 16.07
CA HIS A 105 -2.99 9.40 17.21
C HIS A 105 -1.65 9.38 17.96
N GLY A 106 -0.65 10.11 17.45
CA GLY A 106 0.69 10.16 18.01
C GLY A 106 1.52 8.90 17.73
N TRP A 107 2.64 8.78 18.43
CA TRP A 107 3.70 7.80 18.16
C TRP A 107 3.66 6.57 19.08
N SER A 108 2.57 6.36 19.81
CA SER A 108 2.45 5.23 20.73
C SER A 108 2.17 3.94 19.97
N PHE A 109 3.09 2.98 20.07
CA PHE A 109 2.90 1.65 19.49
C PHE A 109 1.69 0.94 20.10
N SER A 110 1.44 1.12 21.39
CA SER A 110 0.24 0.58 22.06
C SER A 110 -1.06 1.14 21.48
N ILE A 111 -1.08 2.42 21.08
CA ILE A 111 -2.25 3.02 20.40
C ILE A 111 -2.38 2.43 19.00
N PHE A 112 -1.29 2.36 18.25
CA PHE A 112 -1.27 1.72 16.93
C PHE A 112 -1.83 0.29 17.00
N MET A 113 -1.32 -0.53 17.90
CA MET A 113 -1.79 -1.90 18.13
C MET A 113 -3.31 -1.98 18.38
N LYS A 114 -3.84 -1.10 19.23
CA LYS A 114 -5.30 -1.03 19.51
C LYS A 114 -6.11 -0.70 18.26
N GLN A 115 -5.55 0.04 17.31
CA GLN A 115 -6.25 0.40 16.08
C GLN A 115 -6.20 -0.69 15.01
N ILE A 116 -5.17 -1.56 14.98
CA ILE A 116 -5.00 -2.53 13.88
C ILE A 116 -5.45 -3.95 14.23
N VAL A 117 -5.36 -4.33 15.51
CA VAL A 117 -5.61 -5.71 15.93
C VAL A 117 -7.10 -6.02 15.80
N GLY A 118 -7.41 -7.15 15.17
CA GLY A 118 -8.79 -7.62 15.05
C GLY A 118 -9.65 -6.85 14.05
N LYS A 119 -9.07 -6.02 13.16
CA LYS A 119 -9.86 -5.16 12.27
C LYS A 119 -9.99 -5.61 10.81
N GLY A 120 -9.38 -6.73 10.43
CA GLY A 120 -9.41 -7.21 9.03
C GLY A 120 -8.16 -6.82 8.23
N PRO A 121 -8.18 -7.03 6.90
CA PRO A 121 -7.05 -6.75 6.01
C PRO A 121 -6.70 -5.25 6.00
N THR A 122 -5.43 -4.90 6.10
CA THR A 122 -4.99 -3.48 6.21
C THR A 122 -3.97 -3.10 5.15
N LEU A 123 -4.04 -1.86 4.68
CA LEU A 123 -3.03 -1.21 3.86
C LEU A 123 -2.21 -0.21 4.69
N LEU A 124 -0.97 -0.57 5.01
CA LEU A 124 -0.03 0.25 5.78
C LEU A 124 0.78 1.13 4.84
N ILE A 125 0.78 2.44 5.07
CA ILE A 125 1.53 3.43 4.30
C ILE A 125 2.48 4.16 5.25
N VAL A 126 3.74 4.27 4.84
CA VAL A 126 4.82 4.90 5.58
C VAL A 126 5.44 5.98 4.71
N GLU A 127 5.62 7.17 5.27
CA GLU A 127 6.48 8.23 4.74
C GLU A 127 7.71 8.36 5.62
N ASP A 128 8.90 8.22 5.02
CA ASP A 128 10.15 8.46 5.73
C ASP A 128 10.53 9.96 5.74
N GLN A 129 11.63 10.30 6.41
CA GLN A 129 12.09 11.69 6.52
C GLN A 129 12.57 12.27 5.18
N SER A 130 12.92 11.41 4.22
CA SER A 130 13.38 11.80 2.88
C SER A 130 12.21 11.96 1.89
N GLY A 131 10.97 11.75 2.34
CA GLY A 131 9.78 11.83 1.51
C GLY A 131 9.50 10.56 0.69
N ASN A 132 10.24 9.47 0.93
CA ASN A 132 9.92 8.19 0.29
C ASN A 132 8.63 7.65 0.90
N LYS A 133 7.73 7.17 0.03
CA LYS A 133 6.44 6.61 0.41
C LYS A 133 6.40 5.15 0.01
N PHE A 134 6.16 4.26 0.97
CA PHE A 134 6.15 2.82 0.76
C PHE A 134 5.29 2.15 1.81
N GLY A 135 5.09 0.85 1.70
CA GLY A 135 4.23 0.14 2.64
C GLY A 135 3.97 -1.30 2.27
N GLY A 136 2.88 -1.82 2.83
CA GLY A 136 2.43 -3.18 2.53
C GLY A 136 0.96 -3.40 2.81
N PHE A 137 0.40 -4.35 2.08
CA PHE A 137 -0.92 -4.89 2.30
C PHE A 137 -0.82 -6.17 3.13
N ALA A 138 -1.58 -6.19 4.22
CA ALA A 138 -1.79 -7.35 5.08
C ALA A 138 -3.15 -7.95 4.75
N SER A 139 -3.17 -9.18 4.23
CA SER A 139 -4.37 -9.83 3.68
C SER A 139 -5.35 -10.35 4.73
N VAL A 140 -4.96 -10.38 6.00
CA VAL A 140 -5.81 -10.83 7.11
C VAL A 140 -5.73 -9.87 8.29
N SER A 141 -6.64 -10.05 9.24
CA SER A 141 -6.62 -9.33 10.50
C SER A 141 -5.34 -9.58 11.31
N TRP A 142 -4.75 -8.52 11.86
CA TRP A 142 -3.60 -8.63 12.74
C TRP A 142 -3.97 -9.33 14.06
N GLY A 143 -3.29 -10.45 14.34
CA GLY A 143 -3.29 -11.10 15.66
C GLY A 143 -1.95 -10.95 16.35
N VAL A 144 -1.96 -10.78 17.68
CA VAL A 144 -0.75 -10.77 18.51
C VAL A 144 -0.39 -12.20 18.88
N LYS A 145 0.60 -12.77 18.21
CA LYS A 145 1.03 -14.16 18.42
C LYS A 145 2.46 -14.39 17.93
N PRO A 146 3.16 -15.41 18.46
CA PRO A 146 4.55 -15.69 18.06
C PRO A 146 4.69 -16.36 16.68
N GLN A 147 3.59 -16.67 15.98
CA GLN A 147 3.59 -17.28 14.66
C GLN A 147 3.37 -16.24 13.54
N PHE A 148 3.92 -16.53 12.36
CA PHE A 148 3.57 -15.81 11.14
C PHE A 148 2.08 -16.01 10.79
N GLN A 149 1.51 -15.03 10.11
CA GLN A 149 0.13 -14.99 9.65
C GLN A 149 0.03 -14.39 8.25
N GLY A 150 -1.17 -14.34 7.68
CA GLY A 150 -1.43 -13.82 6.34
C GLY A 150 -1.47 -14.91 5.27
N THR A 151 -1.67 -14.47 4.03
CA THR A 151 -1.77 -15.31 2.83
C THR A 151 -0.80 -14.79 1.76
N PRO A 152 -0.56 -15.54 0.67
CA PRO A 152 0.26 -15.06 -0.46
C PRO A 152 -0.25 -13.80 -1.15
N GLU A 153 -1.49 -13.36 -0.86
CA GLU A 153 -2.06 -12.10 -1.35
C GLU A 153 -1.42 -10.88 -0.69
N CYS A 154 -0.69 -11.04 0.42
CA CYS A 154 0.12 -9.96 0.98
C CYS A 154 1.14 -9.48 -0.06
N PHE A 155 1.34 -8.17 -0.12
CA PHE A 155 2.34 -7.56 -1.00
C PHE A 155 2.97 -6.34 -0.33
N LEU A 156 4.17 -6.01 -0.78
CA LEU A 156 4.81 -4.73 -0.47
C LEU A 156 4.61 -3.78 -1.65
N PHE A 157 4.66 -2.48 -1.39
CA PHE A 157 4.61 -1.48 -2.44
C PHE A 157 5.56 -0.32 -2.15
N ALA A 158 5.97 0.34 -3.23
CA ALA A 158 6.61 1.64 -3.22
C ALA A 158 5.77 2.61 -4.04
N LEU A 159 5.69 3.87 -3.59
CA LEU A 159 4.98 4.95 -4.26
C LEU A 159 5.93 6.08 -4.68
N GLU A 160 7.01 6.28 -3.93
CA GLU A 160 8.06 7.26 -4.20
C GLU A 160 9.43 6.67 -3.85
N PRO A 161 10.50 6.96 -4.62
CA PRO A 161 10.52 7.75 -5.85
C PRO A 161 10.08 6.96 -7.10
N GLN A 162 9.88 5.65 -6.97
CA GLN A 162 9.43 4.77 -8.05
C GLN A 162 8.27 3.93 -7.56
N ILE A 163 7.19 3.94 -8.34
CA ILE A 163 5.99 3.16 -8.05
C ILE A 163 6.24 1.69 -8.40
N GLY A 164 5.83 0.78 -7.52
CA GLY A 164 5.89 -0.66 -7.77
C GLY A 164 5.14 -1.47 -6.72
N VAL A 165 4.67 -2.64 -7.13
CA VAL A 165 4.07 -3.66 -6.25
C VAL A 165 4.92 -4.92 -6.31
N PHE A 166 5.19 -5.49 -5.14
CA PHE A 166 6.08 -6.63 -4.95
C PHE A 166 5.31 -7.74 -4.23
N HIS A 167 4.86 -8.72 -5.01
CA HIS A 167 4.13 -9.89 -4.50
C HIS A 167 5.07 -10.93 -3.89
N SER A 168 4.49 -11.84 -3.10
CA SER A 168 5.19 -13.02 -2.63
C SER A 168 5.82 -13.80 -3.77
N THR A 169 7.08 -14.21 -3.60
CA THR A 169 7.79 -15.10 -4.53
C THR A 169 7.44 -16.57 -4.33
N GLY A 170 6.64 -16.91 -3.30
CA GLY A 170 6.34 -18.29 -2.92
C GLY A 170 7.48 -18.99 -2.17
N TYR A 171 8.59 -18.31 -1.88
CA TYR A 171 9.74 -18.91 -1.19
C TYR A 171 9.43 -19.37 0.24
N ASN A 172 8.56 -18.65 0.96
CA ASN A 172 8.07 -19.03 2.28
C ASN A 172 6.67 -18.46 2.53
N THR A 173 6.09 -18.81 3.67
CA THR A 173 4.77 -18.37 4.11
C THR A 173 4.83 -17.32 5.23
N ASN A 174 5.92 -16.56 5.32
CA ASN A 174 6.16 -15.59 6.39
C ASN A 174 5.67 -14.19 5.99
N PHE A 175 4.36 -14.03 5.81
CA PHE A 175 3.80 -12.80 5.24
C PHE A 175 3.65 -11.67 6.24
N MET A 176 3.12 -11.97 7.42
CA MET A 176 2.85 -10.99 8.47
C MET A 176 3.36 -11.53 9.80
N TYR A 177 3.95 -10.67 10.61
CA TYR A 177 4.43 -11.03 11.94
C TYR A 177 4.10 -9.92 12.92
N LEU A 178 3.44 -10.29 14.02
CA LEU A 178 3.15 -9.37 15.10
C LEU A 178 3.19 -10.11 16.44
N ASN A 179 4.32 -9.99 17.11
CA ASN A 179 4.51 -10.48 18.47
C ASN A 179 4.84 -9.28 19.35
N TYR A 180 3.99 -9.02 20.33
CA TYR A 180 4.11 -7.84 21.20
C TYR A 180 4.21 -8.27 22.65
N LEU A 181 5.24 -7.74 23.32
CA LEU A 181 5.40 -7.72 24.77
C LEU A 181 5.37 -6.23 25.17
N GLU A 182 4.63 -5.88 26.22
CA GLU A 182 4.11 -4.54 26.58
C GLU A 182 5.10 -3.35 26.67
N LYS A 183 6.38 -3.50 26.33
CA LYS A 183 7.45 -2.53 26.64
C LYS A 183 8.14 -1.83 25.46
N ASN A 184 7.62 -1.90 24.22
CA ASN A 184 8.27 -1.23 23.08
C ASN A 184 7.51 0.03 22.61
N THR A 185 8.23 1.16 22.58
CA THR A 185 7.85 2.33 21.78
C THR A 185 8.05 2.04 20.29
N MET A 186 7.42 2.81 19.41
CA MET A 186 7.74 2.77 17.97
C MET A 186 9.26 2.94 17.78
N PRO A 187 9.89 2.25 16.81
CA PRO A 187 11.31 2.45 16.53
C PRO A 187 11.56 3.91 16.19
N ASN A 188 12.31 4.59 17.05
CA ASN A 188 12.60 6.01 16.90
C ASN A 188 13.52 6.26 15.69
N GLY A 189 13.24 7.31 14.91
CA GLY A 189 14.20 7.89 13.96
C GLY A 189 14.12 7.43 12.51
N LEU A 190 13.21 6.53 12.12
CA LEU A 190 13.10 6.04 10.73
C LEU A 190 11.88 6.54 9.95
N VAL A 191 10.82 6.96 10.63
CA VAL A 191 9.53 7.28 10.01
C VAL A 191 9.16 8.73 10.31
N ARG A 192 8.71 9.49 9.29
CA ARG A 192 8.19 10.86 9.42
C ARG A 192 6.68 10.85 9.65
N SER A 193 5.98 9.97 8.95
CA SER A 193 4.55 9.74 9.14
C SER A 193 4.19 8.30 8.81
N MET A 194 3.24 7.73 9.54
CA MET A 194 2.66 6.44 9.22
C MET A 194 1.15 6.60 9.19
N THR A 195 0.52 6.15 8.11
CA THR A 195 -0.93 6.15 7.91
C THR A 195 -1.38 4.75 7.56
N LEU A 196 -2.47 4.29 8.16
CA LEU A 196 -3.04 2.99 7.90
C LEU A 196 -4.49 3.16 7.42
N ALA A 197 -4.79 2.53 6.28
CA ALA A 197 -6.15 2.32 5.80
C ALA A 197 -6.54 0.84 5.99
N LEU A 198 -7.80 0.60 6.32
CA LEU A 198 -8.49 -0.69 6.30
C LEU A 198 -9.41 -0.77 5.12
N PHE A 199 -9.93 -1.97 4.93
CA PHE A 199 -11.13 -2.30 4.17
C PHE A 199 -12.24 -2.74 5.13
#